data_AF-A0A851G3K4-F1
#
_entry.id   AF-A0A851G3K4-F1
#
_cell.length_a   1.000
_cell.length_b   1.000
_cell.length_c   1.000
_cell.angle_alpha   90.00
_cell.angle_beta   90.00
_cell.angle_gamma   90.00
#
_symmetry.space_group_name_H-M   'P 1'
#
loop_
_entity.id
_entity.type
_entity.pdbx_description
1 polymer ?
#
loop_
_entity_poly.entity_id
_entity_poly.type
_entity_poly.pdbx_seq_one_letter_code
_entity_poly.pdbx_strand_id
1 'polypeptide(L)' 'FSYSILNSVPVVNGELFTIDPNTGEIRLNGALDFEDTRLHELQIEARDKGTPPLSGHCSVELE' A
#
# COMPACT_ATOMS: atom_id res chain seq x y z
N PHE A 1 -16.61 -0.96 0.46
CA PHE A 1 -15.27 -0.85 1.02
C PHE A 1 -14.35 -0.25 -0.04
N SER A 2 -13.18 0.25 0.36
CA SER A 2 -12.13 0.77 -0.51
C SER A 2 -10.76 0.51 0.11
N TYR A 3 -9.76 0.24 -0.72
CA TYR A 3 -8.37 0.04 -0.29
C TYR A 3 -7.49 1.26 -0.64
N SER A 4 -6.52 1.56 0.22
CA SER A 4 -5.53 2.62 -0.05
C SER A 4 -4.20 2.35 0.66
N ILE A 5 -3.10 2.83 0.08
CA ILE A 5 -1.79 2.87 0.74
C ILE A 5 -1.76 4.16 1.57
N LEU A 6 -1.60 4.03 2.89
CA LEU A 6 -1.47 5.16 3.81
C LEU A 6 -0.03 5.68 3.84
N ASN A 7 0.93 4.78 3.99
CA ASN A 7 2.35 5.08 4.12
C ASN A 7 3.19 4.00 3.46
N SER A 8 4.42 4.36 3.09
CA SER A 8 5.44 3.43 2.62
C SER A 8 6.81 3.76 3.21
N VAL A 9 7.63 2.74 3.41
CA VAL A 9 9.05 2.85 3.76
C VAL A 9 9.85 2.07 2.72
N PRO A 10 10.83 2.68 2.04
CA PRO A 10 11.12 4.11 2.01
C PRO A 10 9.92 4.92 1.48
N VAL A 11 9.88 6.21 1.80
CA VAL A 11 8.79 7.09 1.35
C VAL A 11 8.89 7.24 -0.17
N VAL A 12 8.02 6.53 -0.87
CA VAL A 12 7.83 6.67 -2.32
C VAL A 12 6.56 7.45 -2.57
N ASN A 13 6.63 8.49 -3.40
CA ASN A 13 5.54 9.41 -3.68
C ASN A 13 4.46 8.80 -4.59
N GLY A 14 3.94 7.62 -4.25
CA GLY A 14 2.92 6.89 -5.03
C GLY A 14 3.39 6.37 -6.39
N GLU A 15 4.67 6.58 -6.75
CA GLU A 15 5.20 6.20 -8.05
C GLU A 15 5.66 4.74 -8.12
N LEU A 16 6.06 4.14 -6.99
CA LEU A 16 6.61 2.77 -7.00
C LEU A 16 5.54 1.70 -6.82
N PHE A 17 4.55 1.94 -5.94
CA PHE A 17 3.48 0.99 -5.64
C PHE A 17 2.11 1.63 -5.88
N THR A 18 1.21 0.86 -6.47
CA THR A 18 -0.21 1.20 -6.60
C THR A 18 -1.07 0.11 -5.99
N ILE A 19 -2.25 0.50 -5.51
CA ILE A 19 -3.27 -0.44 -5.04
C ILE A 19 -4.58 -0.17 -5.77
N ASP A 20 -5.21 -1.21 -6.29
CA ASP A 20 -6.57 -1.10 -6.81
C ASP A 20 -7.55 -0.88 -5.64
N PRO A 21 -8.30 0.24 -5.61
CA PRO A 21 -9.15 0.56 -4.47
C PRO A 21 -10.35 -0.38 -4.32
N ASN A 22 -10.70 -1.18 -5.33
CA ASN A 22 -11.84 -2.09 -5.30
C ASN A 22 -11.42 -3.53 -4.97
N THR A 23 -10.27 -3.98 -5.47
CA THR A 23 -9.80 -5.37 -5.31
C THR A 23 -8.73 -5.51 -4.23
N GLY A 24 -8.01 -4.44 -3.92
CA GLY A 24 -6.83 -4.49 -3.04
C GLY A 24 -5.58 -5.06 -3.73
N GLU A 25 -5.61 -5.26 -5.06
CA GLU A 25 -4.45 -5.73 -5.82
C GLU A 25 -3.33 -4.68 -5.78
N ILE A 26 -2.15 -5.09 -5.29
CA ILE A 26 -0.96 -4.23 -5.23
C ILE A 26 -0.10 -4.51 -6.47
N ARG A 27 0.29 -3.46 -7.18
CA ARG A 27 1.17 -3.52 -8.36
C ARG A 27 2.37 -2.61 -8.20
N LEU A 28 3.47 -3.06 -8.81
CA LEU A 28 4.68 -2.27 -8.96
C LEU A 28 4.58 -1.42 -10.25
N ASN A 29 4.88 -0.14 -10.14
CA ASN A 29 4.91 0.82 -11.25
C ASN A 29 6.34 1.14 -11.73
N GLY A 30 7.36 0.78 -10.95
CA GLY A 30 8.78 0.97 -11.25
C GLY A 30 9.58 -0.32 -11.13
N ALA A 31 10.91 -0.23 -11.12
CA ALA A 31 11.77 -1.35 -10.77
C ALA A 31 12.08 -1.30 -9.26
N LEU A 32 12.10 -2.47 -8.61
CA LEU A 32 12.70 -2.63 -7.29
C LEU A 32 14.18 -2.91 -7.49
N ASP A 33 15.04 -1.98 -7.09
CA ASP A 33 16.46 -2.22 -7.03
C ASP A 33 16.86 -2.60 -5.60
N PHE A 34 17.19 -3.88 -5.42
CA PHE A 34 17.57 -4.44 -4.12
C PHE A 34 18.89 -3.84 -3.59
N GLU A 35 19.75 -3.33 -4.48
CA GLU A 35 21.01 -2.70 -4.09
C GLU A 35 20.76 -1.35 -3.39
N ASP A 36 19.69 -0.65 -3.79
CA ASP A 36 19.29 0.64 -3.23
C ASP A 36 18.40 0.50 -1.99
N THR A 37 17.47 -0.46 -1.98
CA THR A 37 16.53 -0.66 -0.86
C THR A 37 16.25 -2.15 -0.64
N ARG A 38 16.59 -2.63 0.56
CA ARG A 38 16.44 -4.04 0.94
C ARG A 38 15.11 -4.42 1.56
N LEU A 39 14.32 -3.44 2.00
CA LEU A 39 13.06 -3.67 2.67
C LEU A 39 12.07 -2.59 2.24
N HIS A 40 10.92 -3.04 1.72
CA HIS A 40 9.79 -2.17 1.47
C HIS A 40 8.66 -2.53 2.43
N GLU A 41 8.19 -1.55 3.20
CA GLU A 41 7.02 -1.69 4.06
C GLU A 41 5.88 -0.82 3.53
N LEU A 42 4.68 -1.39 3.38
CA LEU A 42 3.47 -0.68 2.96
C LEU A 42 2.39 -0.80 4.04
N GLN A 43 1.87 0.34 4.51
CA GLN A 43 0.68 0.37 5.36
C GLN A 43 -0.57 0.53 4.51
N ILE A 44 -1.46 -0.46 4.58
CA ILE A 44 -2.71 -0.50 3.82
C ILE A 44 -3.89 -0.19 4.74
N GLU A 45 -4.84 0.61 4.27
CA GLU A 45 -6.16 0.79 4.87
C GLU A 45 -7.23 0.15 4.00
N ALA A 46 -8.11 -0.64 4.63
CA ALA A 46 -9.39 -1.06 4.08
C ALA A 46 -10.52 -0.34 4.82
N ARG A 47 -11.24 0.55 4.12
CA ARG A 47 -12.31 1.37 4.69
C ARG A 47 -13.67 0.92 4.18
N ASP A 48 -14.66 0.70 5.04
CA ASP A 48 -16.00 0.31 4.63
C ASP A 48 -16.86 1.50 4.12
N LYS A 49 -18.10 1.23 3.71
CA LYS A 49 -19.07 2.26 3.26
C LYS A 49 -20.14 2.54 4.33
N GLY A 50 -19.88 2.20 5.60
CA GLY A 50 -20.81 2.39 6.70
C GLY A 50 -21.00 3.87 7.07
N THR A 51 -21.91 4.12 8.02
CA THR A 51 -22.11 5.45 8.61
C THR A 51 -22.25 5.30 10.13
N PRO A 52 -21.20 5.59 10.93
CA PRO A 52 -19.87 6.03 10.50
C PRO A 52 -19.08 4.91 9.77
N PRO A 53 -18.13 5.25 8.89
CA PRO A 53 -17.29 4.25 8.26
C PRO A 53 -16.28 3.66 9.26
N LEU A 54 -16.01 2.35 9.13
CA LEU A 54 -14.96 1.65 9.87
C LEU A 54 -13.75 1.40 8.95
N SER A 55 -12.56 1.38 9.54
CA SER A 55 -11.29 1.09 8.85
C SER A 55 -10.59 -0.10 9.51
N GLY A 56 -9.97 -0.94 8.69
CA GLY A 56 -8.99 -1.95 9.09
C GLY A 56 -7.62 -1.63 8.49
N HIS A 57 -6.55 -2.02 9.19
CA HIS A 57 -5.17 -1.72 8.80
C HIS A 57 -4.34 -3.01 8.68
N CYS A 58 -3.41 -3.04 7.74
CA CYS A 58 -2.47 -4.14 7.52
C CYS A 58 -1.09 -3.59 7.13
N SER A 59 -0.01 -4.30 7.46
CA SER A 59 1.33 -4.02 6.95
C SER A 59 1.78 -5.12 5.99
N VAL A 60 2.44 -4.73 4.92
CA VAL A 60 3.01 -5.62 3.90
C VAL A 60 4.50 -5.34 3.81
N GLU A 61 5.32 -6.36 4.06
CA GLU A 61 6.78 -6.29 4.00
C GLU A 61 7.29 -7.09 2.79
N LEU A 62 8.19 -6.48 2.01
CA LEU A 62 8.90 -7.11 0.89
C LEU A 62 10.40 -7.04 1.16
N GLU A 63 11.05 -8.20 1.14
CA GLU A 63 12.50 -8.40 1.24
C GLU A 63 13.09 -8.86 -0.10
#